data_AF-A0A7S1K987-F1
#
_entry.id   AF-A0A7S1K987-F1
#
_cell.length_a   1.000
_cell.length_b   1.000
_cell.length_c   1.000
_cell.angle_alpha   90.00
_cell.angle_beta   90.00
_cell.angle_gamma   90.00
#
_symmetry.space_group_name_H-M   'P 1'
#
loop_
_entity.id
_entity.type
_entity.pdbx_description
1 polymer ?
#
loop_
_entity_poly.entity_id
_entity_poly.type
_entity_poly.pdbx_seq_one_letter_code
_entity_poly.pdbx_strand_id
1 'polypeptide(L)'
;GSLRHNWVASFVKLPLQEQGASVVQVSDVSATAFVSFSVEQGLRLRSLTIDRPSVEVQLTCTSALSQLLLQLLVTIFKETLRTQLQVRMQQGLEKLVQRSFELFNDSVWKRLRVLVPKSVLAEMICFLDTSIP
;
A
#
# COMPACT_ATOMS: atom_id res chain seq x y z
N GLY A 1 12.15 1.24 2.41
CA GLY A 1 12.61 0.39 3.53
C GLY A 1 13.41 -0.79 2.99
N SER A 2 14.43 -1.27 3.71
CA SER A 2 15.31 -2.37 3.27
C SER A 2 15.13 -3.61 4.14
N LEU A 3 14.87 -4.76 3.53
CA LEU A 3 14.76 -6.07 4.20
C LEU A 3 15.88 -6.98 3.71
N ARG A 4 16.61 -7.60 4.64
CA ARG A 4 17.65 -8.60 4.34
C ARG A 4 17.11 -10.00 4.64
N HIS A 5 17.24 -10.91 3.68
CA HIS A 5 16.83 -12.30 3.82
C HIS A 5 17.95 -13.24 3.40
N ASN A 6 18.30 -14.17 4.29
CA ASN A 6 19.14 -15.31 3.92
C ASN A 6 18.24 -16.39 3.33
N TRP A 7 18.69 -17.03 2.26
CA TRP A 7 17.94 -18.08 1.59
C TRP A 7 18.84 -19.26 1.23
N VAL A 8 18.22 -20.44 1.14
CA VAL A 8 18.85 -21.66 0.64
C VAL A 8 17.97 -22.17 -0.49
N ALA A 9 18.52 -22.27 -1.70
CA ALA A 9 17.81 -22.80 -2.85
C ALA A 9 18.40 -24.15 -3.25
N SER A 10 17.53 -25.16 -3.36
CA SER A 10 17.86 -26.45 -3.95
C SER A 10 17.11 -26.60 -5.26
N PHE A 11 17.81 -26.79 -6.37
CA PHE A 11 17.18 -27.03 -7.66
C PHE A 11 16.80 -28.51 -7.78
N VAL A 12 15.51 -28.83 -7.95
CA VAL A 12 14.98 -30.22 -7.93
C VAL A 12 15.66 -31.16 -8.95
N LYS A 13 16.31 -30.63 -9.98
CA LYS A 13 16.98 -31.40 -11.05
C LYS A 13 18.51 -31.23 -11.11
N LEU A 14 19.12 -30.46 -10.20
CA LEU A 14 20.57 -30.24 -10.15
C LEU A 14 21.03 -30.41 -8.70
N PRO A 15 22.13 -31.13 -8.41
CA PRO A 15 22.68 -31.27 -7.07
C PRO A 15 23.43 -30.00 -6.64
N LEU A 16 22.82 -28.84 -6.88
CA LEU A 16 23.35 -27.53 -6.54
C LEU A 16 22.51 -26.99 -5.40
N GLN A 17 23.14 -26.89 -4.24
CA GLN A 17 22.61 -26.23 -3.07
C GLN A 17 23.30 -24.87 -2.99
N GLU A 18 22.56 -23.82 -3.33
CA GLU A 18 23.07 -22.45 -3.33
C GLU A 18 22.58 -21.73 -2.08
N GLN A 19 23.49 -21.02 -1.44
CA GLN A 19 23.21 -20.18 -0.29
C GLN A 19 23.54 -18.74 -0.64
N GLY A 20 22.69 -17.83 -0.20
CA GLY A 20 22.88 -16.43 -0.51
C GLY A 20 22.10 -15.50 0.41
N ALA A 21 22.36 -14.21 0.22
CA ALA A 21 21.61 -13.15 0.83
C ALA A 21 20.91 -12.34 -0.25
N SER A 22 19.66 -11.97 0.01
CA SER A 22 18.92 -11.00 -0.77
C SER A 22 18.67 -9.75 0.06
N VAL A 23 18.78 -8.59 -0.59
CA VAL A 23 18.34 -7.32 -0.04
C VAL A 23 17.21 -6.82 -0.92
N VAL A 24 16.02 -6.70 -0.35
CA VAL A 24 14.85 -6.14 -1.03
C VAL A 24 14.66 -4.72 -0.53
N GLN A 25 14.75 -3.76 -1.45
CA GLN A 25 14.49 -2.36 -1.18
C GLN A 25 13.21 -1.95 -1.89
N VAL A 26 12.32 -1.31 -1.14
CA VAL A 26 11.09 -0.73 -1.68
C VAL A 26 11.16 0.80 -1.50
N SER A 27 11.00 1.53 -2.61
CA SER A 27 11.00 2.99 -2.70
C SER A 27 9.77 3.51 -3.46
N ASP A 28 9.56 4.83 -3.38
CA ASP A 28 8.57 5.55 -4.19
C ASP A 28 7.13 5.07 -3.99
N VAL A 29 6.76 4.83 -2.73
CA VAL A 29 5.39 4.46 -2.36
C VAL A 29 4.58 5.75 -2.16
N SER A 30 3.72 6.07 -3.12
CA SER A 30 2.70 7.11 -3.00
C SER A 30 1.30 6.49 -2.96
N ALA A 31 0.41 7.12 -2.19
CA ALA A 31 -0.98 6.71 -2.07
C ALA A 31 -1.89 7.93 -2.18
N THR A 32 -2.93 7.79 -2.99
CA THR A 32 -3.94 8.82 -3.23
C THR A 32 -5.28 8.28 -2.76
N ALA A 33 -5.90 8.98 -1.82
CA ALA A 33 -7.21 8.64 -1.29
C ALA A 33 -8.25 9.64 -1.79
N PHE A 34 -9.30 9.15 -2.43
CA PHE A 34 -10.45 9.96 -2.81
C PHE A 34 -11.49 9.85 -1.72
N VAL A 35 -11.76 10.98 -1.06
CA VAL A 35 -12.65 11.07 0.09
C VAL A 35 -13.83 11.94 -0.30
N SER A 36 -15.02 11.55 0.10
CA SER A 36 -16.21 12.38 -0.03
C SER A 36 -16.78 12.67 1.34
N PHE A 37 -17.30 13.88 1.52
CA PHE A 37 -17.95 14.30 2.76
C PHE A 37 -19.40 14.68 2.50
N SER A 38 -20.32 14.21 3.32
CA SER A 38 -21.75 14.45 3.12
C SER A 38 -22.49 14.71 4.43
N VAL A 39 -23.56 15.51 4.35
CA VAL A 39 -24.40 15.83 5.52
C VAL A 39 -24.93 14.55 6.17
N GLU A 40 -25.42 13.62 5.36
CA GLU A 40 -26.10 12.43 5.84
C GLU A 40 -25.12 11.38 6.41
N GLN A 41 -23.96 11.19 5.79
CA GLN A 41 -23.11 10.02 6.06
C GLN A 41 -21.72 10.39 6.60
N GLY A 42 -21.36 11.67 6.65
CA GLY A 42 -20.04 12.11 7.09
C GLY A 42 -18.97 11.75 6.09
N LEU A 43 -17.78 11.40 6.58
CA LEU A 43 -16.61 11.05 5.78
C LEU A 43 -16.78 9.66 5.19
N ARG A 44 -16.54 9.53 3.89
CA ARG A 44 -16.53 8.25 3.19
C ARG A 44 -15.34 8.16 2.26
N LEU A 45 -14.65 7.03 2.32
CA LEU A 45 -13.63 6.67 1.34
C LEU A 45 -14.33 6.19 0.06
N ARG A 46 -14.03 6.83 -1.07
CA ARG A 46 -14.56 6.46 -2.40
C ARG A 46 -13.64 5.47 -3.08
N SER A 47 -12.37 5.79 -3.10
CA SER A 47 -11.33 4.94 -3.64
C SER A 47 -10.00 5.26 -2.99
N LEU A 48 -9.12 4.27 -2.96
CA LEU A 48 -7.74 4.42 -2.56
C LEU A 48 -6.90 3.78 -3.66
N THR A 49 -5.99 4.54 -4.24
CA THR A 49 -5.03 4.05 -5.22
C THR A 49 -3.64 4.19 -4.66
N ILE A 50 -2.86 3.11 -4.74
CA ILE A 50 -1.44 3.13 -4.40
C ILE A 50 -0.67 3.05 -5.71
N ASP A 51 0.23 3.99 -5.91
CA ASP A 51 1.11 3.99 -7.07
C ASP A 51 2.03 2.79 -7.01
N ARG A 52 2.47 2.37 -8.20
CA ARG A 52 3.22 1.13 -8.32
C ARG A 52 4.59 1.27 -7.65
N PRO A 53 4.87 0.55 -6.55
CA PRO A 53 6.08 0.77 -5.79
C PRO A 53 7.32 0.33 -6.58
N SER A 54 8.41 1.09 -6.46
CA SER A 54 9.68 0.65 -7.01
C SER A 54 10.27 -0.41 -6.08
N VAL A 55 10.67 -1.55 -6.65
CA VAL A 55 11.22 -2.68 -5.91
C VAL A 55 12.57 -3.01 -6.50
N GLU A 56 13.63 -2.92 -5.72
CA GLU A 56 14.96 -3.39 -6.08
C GLU A 56 15.30 -4.64 -5.29
N VAL A 57 15.83 -5.65 -5.98
CA VAL A 57 16.24 -6.90 -5.36
C VAL A 57 17.71 -7.10 -5.71
N GLN A 58 18.57 -6.96 -4.71
CA GLN A 58 20.00 -7.24 -4.84
C GLN A 58 20.24 -8.65 -4.32
N LEU A 59 20.79 -9.50 -5.17
CA LEU A 59 21.18 -10.87 -4.82
C LEU A 59 22.69 -10.95 -4.66
N THR A 60 23.09 -11.65 -3.60
CA THR A 60 24.49 -12.01 -3.33
C THR A 60 24.56 -13.52 -3.26
N CYS A 61 25.29 -14.12 -4.20
CA CYS A 61 25.45 -15.56 -4.35
C CYS A 61 26.94 -15.94 -4.27
N THR A 62 27.22 -17.19 -3.92
CA THR A 62 28.59 -17.72 -3.84
C THR A 62 29.25 -17.95 -5.20
N SER A 63 28.48 -18.12 -6.28
CA SER A 63 29.00 -18.34 -7.64
C SER A 63 28.40 -17.36 -8.66
N ALA A 64 29.19 -16.93 -9.64
CA ALA A 64 28.76 -16.01 -10.71
C ALA A 64 27.70 -16.63 -11.64
N LEU A 65 27.78 -17.94 -11.88
CA LEU A 65 26.83 -18.68 -12.73
C LEU A 65 25.46 -18.77 -12.04
N SER A 66 25.47 -19.01 -10.73
CA SER A 66 24.28 -19.02 -9.87
C SER A 66 23.68 -17.62 -9.79
N GLN A 67 24.50 -16.58 -9.71
CA GLN A 67 24.06 -15.19 -9.73
C GLN A 67 23.30 -14.84 -11.03
N LEU A 68 23.78 -15.29 -12.20
CA LEU A 68 23.10 -15.09 -13.48
C LEU A 68 21.75 -15.81 -13.56
N LEU A 69 21.69 -17.09 -13.16
CA LEU A 69 20.44 -17.86 -13.13
C LEU A 69 19.40 -17.25 -12.18
N LEU A 70 19.84 -16.81 -11.00
CA LEU A 70 18.98 -16.19 -10.00
C LEU A 70 18.53 -14.78 -10.39
N GLN A 71 19.35 -14.01 -11.12
CA GLN A 71 18.93 -12.69 -11.62
C GLN A 71 17.74 -12.79 -12.60
N LEU A 72 17.72 -13.80 -13.47
CA LEU A 72 16.59 -14.06 -14.38
C LEU A 72 15.30 -14.39 -13.60
N LEU A 73 15.40 -15.27 -12.60
CA LEU A 73 14.29 -15.61 -11.73
C LEU A 73 13.81 -14.40 -10.91
N VAL A 74 14.74 -13.58 -10.42
CA VAL A 74 14.43 -12.37 -9.66
C VAL A 74 13.74 -11.32 -10.52
N THR A 75 14.04 -11.23 -11.81
CA THR A 75 13.34 -10.29 -12.69
C THR A 75 11.85 -10.63 -12.78
N ILE A 76 11.52 -11.91 -12.94
CA ILE A 76 10.12 -12.39 -12.96
C ILE A 76 9.47 -12.19 -11.57
N PHE A 77 10.18 -12.59 -10.51
CA PHE A 77 9.67 -12.50 -9.14
C PHE A 77 9.47 -11.05 -8.69
N LYS A 78 10.32 -10.12 -9.12
CA LYS A 78 10.24 -8.69 -8.79
C LYS A 78 8.93 -8.08 -9.26
N GLU A 79 8.48 -8.43 -10.46
CA GLU A 79 7.21 -7.92 -11.00
C GLU A 79 6.00 -8.49 -10.25
N THR A 80 6.02 -9.79 -9.92
CA THR A 80 4.99 -10.39 -9.07
C THR A 80 4.98 -9.80 -7.66
N LEU A 81 6.16 -9.63 -7.05
CA LEU A 81 6.33 -9.08 -5.72
C LEU A 81 5.79 -7.65 -5.66
N ARG A 82 6.12 -6.82 -6.66
CA ARG A 82 5.62 -5.45 -6.79
C ARG A 82 4.10 -5.41 -6.84
N THR A 83 3.47 -6.23 -7.67
CA THR A 83 2.00 -6.27 -7.79
C THR A 83 1.34 -6.75 -6.49
N GLN A 84 1.87 -7.82 -5.88
CA GLN A 84 1.36 -8.32 -4.60
C GLN A 84 1.51 -7.30 -3.47
N LEU A 85 2.65 -6.61 -3.42
CA LEU A 85 2.95 -5.60 -2.41
C LEU A 85 2.02 -4.39 -2.57
N GLN A 86 1.76 -3.93 -3.80
CA GLN A 86 0.77 -2.89 -4.10
C GLN A 86 -0.62 -3.29 -3.60
N VAL A 87 -1.11 -4.48 -3.96
CA VAL A 87 -2.45 -4.96 -3.56
C VAL A 87 -2.56 -5.06 -2.03
N ARG A 88 -1.55 -5.64 -1.37
CA ARG A 88 -1.55 -5.80 0.09
C ARG A 88 -1.48 -4.46 0.81
N MET A 89 -0.66 -3.53 0.33
CA MET A 89 -0.62 -2.16 0.87
C MET A 89 -1.96 -1.46 0.69
N GLN A 90 -2.60 -1.60 -0.48
CA GLN A 90 -3.87 -0.96 -0.78
C GLN A 90 -4.96 -1.49 0.15
N GLN A 91 -5.11 -2.82 0.25
CA GLN A 91 -6.07 -3.43 1.16
C GLN A 91 -5.83 -3.08 2.64
N GLY A 92 -4.56 -3.02 3.06
CA GLY A 92 -4.20 -2.66 4.43
C GLY A 92 -4.55 -1.21 4.76
N LEU A 93 -4.15 -0.29 3.89
CA LEU A 93 -4.44 1.14 4.05
C LEU A 93 -5.94 1.44 3.93
N GLU A 94 -6.64 0.81 3.00
CA GLU A 94 -8.08 0.98 2.84
C GLU A 94 -8.82 0.61 4.13
N LYS A 95 -8.49 -0.54 4.73
CA LYS A 95 -9.08 -0.97 6.01
C LYS A 95 -8.78 0.01 7.16
N LEU A 96 -7.55 0.52 7.23
CA LEU A 96 -7.17 1.48 8.28
C LEU A 96 -7.89 2.81 8.12
N VAL A 97 -8.00 3.31 6.89
CA VAL A 97 -8.70 4.57 6.59
C VAL A 97 -10.20 4.41 6.82
N GLN A 98 -10.82 3.33 6.35
CA GLN A 98 -12.23 3.04 6.61
C GLN A 98 -12.54 3.01 8.10
N ARG A 99 -11.75 2.26 8.89
CA ARG A 99 -11.92 2.21 10.35
C ARG A 99 -11.76 3.59 11.00
N SER A 100 -10.82 4.40 10.52
CA SER A 100 -10.62 5.75 11.03
C SER A 100 -11.81 6.67 10.71
N PHE A 101 -12.39 6.54 9.51
CA PHE A 101 -13.59 7.28 9.11
C PHE A 101 -14.83 6.83 9.87
N GLU A 102 -14.99 5.53 10.12
CA GLU A 102 -16.05 5.00 10.97
C GLU A 102 -15.98 5.60 12.38
N LEU A 103 -14.78 5.58 12.98
CA LEU A 103 -14.56 6.17 14.32
C LEU A 103 -14.86 7.67 14.34
N PHE A 104 -14.41 8.42 13.33
CA PHE A 104 -14.74 9.84 13.19
C PHE A 104 -16.25 10.06 13.05
N ASN A 105 -16.90 9.29 12.18
CA ASN A 105 -18.32 9.44 11.91
C ASN A 105 -19.15 9.13 13.16
N ASP A 106 -18.79 8.08 13.89
CA ASP A 106 -19.49 7.66 15.09
C ASP A 106 -19.28 8.61 16.27
N SER A 107 -18.04 9.08 16.45
CA SER A 107 -17.66 9.85 17.63
C SER A 107 -17.91 11.34 17.48
N VAL A 108 -17.70 11.87 16.28
CA VAL A 108 -17.72 13.31 16.00
C VAL A 108 -18.92 13.67 15.13
N TRP A 109 -19.04 13.05 13.95
CA TRP A 109 -20.03 13.49 12.96
C TRP A 109 -21.47 13.29 13.41
N LYS A 110 -21.80 12.12 13.97
CA LYS A 110 -23.14 11.84 14.50
C LYS A 110 -23.58 12.89 15.54
N ARG A 111 -22.66 13.33 16.41
CA ARG A 111 -22.95 14.34 17.43
C ARG A 111 -23.13 15.72 16.81
N LEU A 112 -22.21 16.10 15.91
CA LEU A 112 -22.26 17.38 15.20
C LEU A 112 -23.59 17.53 14.42
N ARG A 113 -24.01 16.46 13.74
CA ARG A 113 -25.24 16.43 12.94
C ARG A 113 -26.53 16.64 13.76
N VAL A 114 -26.55 16.24 15.03
CA VAL A 114 -27.70 16.44 15.92
C VAL A 114 -27.75 17.88 16.45
N LEU A 115 -26.59 18.50 16.66
CA LEU A 115 -26.48 19.81 17.30
C LEU A 115 -26.54 20.97 16.29
N VAL A 116 -26.12 20.73 15.05
CA VAL A 116 -25.99 21.77 14.03
C VAL A 116 -27.10 21.61 12.97
N PRO A 117 -27.82 22.68 12.61
CA PRO A 117 -28.81 22.64 11.53
C PRO A 117 -28.20 22.15 10.22
N LYS A 118 -28.98 21.35 9.47
CA LYS A 118 -28.52 20.76 8.19
C LYS A 118 -28.08 21.80 7.16
N SER A 119 -28.68 23.00 7.15
CA SER A 119 -28.30 24.09 6.25
C SER A 119 -26.86 24.55 6.49
N VAL A 120 -26.49 24.77 7.76
CA VAL A 120 -25.13 25.17 8.14
C VAL A 120 -24.12 24.07 7.82
N LEU A 121 -24.49 22.80 8.01
CA LEU A 121 -23.63 21.68 7.62
C LEU A 121 -23.43 21.60 6.10
N ALA A 122 -24.47 21.84 5.32
CA ALA A 122 -24.37 21.86 3.86
C ALA A 122 -23.47 23.00 3.37
N GLU A 123 -23.58 24.19 3.97
CA GLU A 123 -22.69 25.32 3.68
C GLU A 123 -21.24 25.01 4.04
N MET A 124 -20.99 24.42 5.21
CA MET A 124 -19.64 24.03 5.63
C MET A 124 -19.01 23.00 4.70
N ILE A 125 -19.80 22.02 4.24
CA ILE A 125 -19.32 21.02 3.28
C ILE A 125 -19.04 21.67 1.92
N CYS A 126 -19.94 22.53 1.43
CA CYS A 126 -19.75 23.27 0.19
C CYS A 126 -18.49 24.14 0.24
N PHE A 127 -18.22 24.79 1.38
CA PHE A 127 -17.01 25.56 1.61
C PHE A 127 -15.75 24.68 1.58
N LEU A 128 -15.76 23.50 2.22
CA LEU A 128 -14.63 22.58 2.19
C LEU A 128 -14.34 22.07 0.78
N ASP A 129 -15.37 21.73 0.02
CA ASP A 129 -15.26 21.23 -1.36
C ASP A 129 -14.72 22.30 -2.33
N THR A 130 -15.01 23.57 -2.06
CA THR A 130 -14.52 24.70 -2.87
C THR A 130 -13.14 25.22 -2.43
N SER A 131 -12.75 25.00 -1.17
CA SER A 131 -11.52 25.57 -0.58
C SER A 131 -10.34 24.60 -0.55
N ILE A 132 -10.58 23.30 -0.71
CA ILE A 132 -9.54 22.27 -0.78
C ILE A 132 -9.52 21.74 -2.23
N PRO A 133 -8.66 22.30 -3.11
CA PRO A 133 -8.53 21.83 -4.50
C PRO A 133 -7.93 20.42 -4.61
#